data_AF-A0A9X9LWK9-F1
#
_entry.id   AF-A0A9X9LWK9-F1
#
_cell.length_a   1.000
_cell.length_b   1.000
_cell.length_c   1.000
_cell.angle_alpha   90.00
_cell.angle_beta   90.00
_cell.angle_gamma   90.00
#
_symmetry.space_group_name_H-M   'P 1'
#
loop_
_entity.id
_entity.type
_entity.pdbx_description
1 polymer ?
#
loop_
_entity_poly.entity_id
_entity_poly.type
_entity_poly.pdbx_seq_one_letter_code
_entity_poly.pdbx_strand_id
1 'polypeptide(L)'
;QTSVATKATHKSAPSTARAKNLQHYSPGTVVLHNPHFQGAATGTLQEASKAYLVTLSEDTNLCAIHAKRVTVIPEDIQLAHRRHGECD
;
A
#
# COMPACT_ATOMS: atom_id res chain seq x y z
N GLN A 1 -56.54 -2.72 39.23
CA GLN A 1 -56.46 -3.21 37.84
C GLN A 1 -56.00 -2.03 36.98
N THR A 2 -55.01 -2.28 36.10
CA THR A 2 -54.64 -1.56 34.85
C THR A 2 -54.28 -0.07 34.93
N SER A 3 -52.99 0.31 34.84
CA SER A 3 -52.20 0.63 33.61
C SER A 3 -52.64 1.97 32.97
N VAL A 4 -51.76 2.96 32.75
CA VAL A 4 -51.13 3.35 31.47
C VAL A 4 -50.38 4.68 31.77
N ALA A 5 -49.27 5.12 31.20
CA ALA A 5 -48.08 4.57 30.55
C ALA A 5 -47.10 5.76 30.39
N THR A 6 -45.81 5.47 30.50
CA THR A 6 -44.64 6.35 30.40
C THR A 6 -44.46 6.99 29.01
N LYS A 7 -44.16 8.29 28.93
CA LYS A 7 -43.69 8.94 27.70
C LYS A 7 -42.16 8.91 27.66
N ALA A 8 -41.62 8.08 26.76
CA ALA A 8 -40.19 7.90 26.52
C ALA A 8 -39.57 9.09 25.77
N THR A 9 -38.44 9.57 26.26
CA THR A 9 -37.53 10.46 25.53
C THR A 9 -36.74 9.60 24.54
N HIS A 10 -36.94 9.83 23.25
CA HIS A 10 -36.12 9.22 22.21
C HIS A 10 -34.76 9.93 22.15
N LYS A 11 -33.75 9.35 22.79
CA LYS A 11 -32.33 9.54 22.45
C LYS A 11 -31.65 8.18 22.44
N SER A 12 -31.70 7.52 21.30
CA SER A 12 -30.87 6.35 21.00
C SER A 12 -29.42 6.82 20.86
N ALA A 13 -28.61 6.54 21.88
CA ALA A 13 -27.15 6.60 21.79
C ALA A 13 -26.65 5.51 20.82
N PRO A 14 -25.64 5.78 19.98
CA PRO A 14 -25.07 4.75 19.13
C PRO A 14 -24.46 3.65 20.02
N SER A 15 -24.94 2.42 19.81
CA SER A 15 -24.42 1.19 20.40
C SER A 15 -22.90 1.17 20.26
N THR A 16 -22.20 1.12 21.40
CA THR A 16 -20.75 0.90 21.47
C THR A 16 -20.47 -0.52 20.98
N ALA A 17 -20.43 -0.68 19.67
CA ALA A 17 -20.14 -1.94 19.02
C ALA A 17 -18.65 -2.28 19.24
N ARG A 18 -18.42 -3.10 20.27
CA ARG A 18 -17.38 -4.12 20.38
C ARG A 18 -16.06 -3.75 19.70
N ALA A 19 -15.18 -3.11 20.45
CA ALA A 19 -13.74 -3.11 20.19
C ALA A 19 -13.27 -4.57 20.11
N LYS A 20 -13.06 -5.04 18.88
CA LYS A 20 -12.33 -6.29 18.61
C LYS A 20 -10.92 -6.07 19.14
N ASN A 21 -10.54 -6.85 20.15
CA ASN A 21 -9.24 -6.86 20.81
C ASN A 21 -8.11 -6.58 19.81
N LEU A 22 -7.57 -5.36 19.86
CA LEU A 22 -6.24 -5.09 19.36
C LEU A 22 -5.31 -5.75 20.38
N GLN A 23 -4.97 -7.02 20.16
CA GLN A 23 -3.88 -7.60 20.90
C GLN A 23 -2.67 -6.69 20.67
N HIS A 24 -2.17 -6.10 21.74
CA HIS A 24 -0.93 -5.35 21.71
C HIS A 24 0.13 -6.26 21.07
N TYR A 25 0.54 -5.92 19.84
CA TYR A 25 1.73 -6.50 19.26
C TYR A 25 2.89 -5.97 20.11
N SER A 26 3.32 -6.76 21.08
CA SER A 26 4.61 -6.58 21.74
C SER A 26 5.64 -7.21 20.81
N PRO A 27 6.44 -6.41 20.08
CA PRO A 27 7.48 -6.97 19.24
C PRO A 27 8.43 -7.72 20.17
N GLY A 28 8.63 -9.02 19.94
CA GLY A 28 9.78 -9.71 20.53
C GLY A 28 11.05 -8.97 20.12
N THR A 29 12.02 -8.86 21.02
CA THR A 29 13.28 -8.17 20.78
C THR A 29 14.05 -8.87 19.65
N VAL A 30 13.73 -8.54 18.41
CA VAL A 30 14.59 -8.76 17.25
C VAL A 30 15.77 -7.81 17.41
N VAL A 31 16.97 -8.36 17.52
CA VAL A 31 18.20 -7.57 17.45
C VAL A 31 18.29 -7.04 16.02
N LEU A 32 17.75 -5.84 15.82
CA LEU A 32 17.79 -5.13 14.55
C LEU A 32 19.19 -4.50 14.40
N HIS A 33 19.99 -5.04 13.50
CA HIS A 33 21.21 -4.35 13.06
C HIS A 33 20.79 -3.08 12.31
N ASN A 34 21.15 -1.90 12.82
CA ASN A 34 20.82 -0.61 12.23
C ASN A 34 22.02 -0.04 11.45
N PRO A 35 22.14 -0.30 10.14
CA PRO A 35 23.18 0.31 9.32
C PRO A 35 22.98 1.82 9.25
N HIS A 36 24.00 2.59 9.61
CA HIS A 36 24.01 4.05 9.49
C HIS A 36 24.38 4.44 8.06
N PHE A 37 23.42 4.98 7.31
CA PHE A 37 23.67 5.55 5.98
C PHE A 37 23.87 7.06 6.08
N GLN A 38 24.74 7.61 5.23
CA GLN A 38 24.86 9.05 5.08
C GLN A 38 23.53 9.62 4.54
N GLY A 39 23.07 10.77 5.05
CA GLY A 39 21.79 11.36 4.62
C GLY A 39 21.71 11.67 3.11
N ALA A 40 22.86 11.92 2.46
CA ALA A 40 22.92 12.04 1.01
C ALA A 40 22.73 10.69 0.29
N ALA A 41 23.20 9.59 0.87
CA ALA A 41 23.11 8.25 0.27
C ALA A 41 21.67 7.74 0.18
N THR A 42 20.80 8.10 1.13
CA THR A 42 19.38 7.76 1.06
C THR A 42 18.65 8.57 -0.01
N GLY A 43 19.01 9.85 -0.17
CA GLY A 43 18.48 10.71 -1.23
C GLY A 43 18.90 10.24 -2.63
N THR A 44 20.17 9.87 -2.83
CA THR A 44 20.64 9.34 -4.12
C THR A 44 19.98 8.01 -4.47
N LEU A 45 19.79 7.12 -3.50
CA LEU A 45 19.07 5.86 -3.69
C LEU A 45 17.62 6.12 -4.14
N GLN A 46 16.96 7.09 -3.51
CA GLN A 46 15.59 7.46 -3.86
C GLN A 46 15.51 8.00 -5.30
N GLU A 47 16.42 8.89 -5.70
CA GLU A 47 16.40 9.44 -7.05
C GLU A 47 16.77 8.39 -8.11
N ALA A 48 17.75 7.53 -7.83
CA ALA A 48 18.06 6.39 -8.70
C ALA A 48 16.85 5.45 -8.85
N SER A 49 16.15 5.17 -7.76
CA SER A 49 14.95 4.32 -7.77
C SER A 49 13.81 4.95 -8.57
N LYS A 50 13.58 6.27 -8.42
CA LYS A 50 12.57 6.98 -9.21
C LYS A 50 12.91 6.98 -10.69
N ALA A 51 14.17 7.27 -11.04
CA ALA A 51 14.62 7.26 -12.43
C ALA A 51 14.38 5.88 -13.07
N TYR A 52 14.74 4.81 -12.36
CA TYR A 52 14.49 3.44 -12.81
C TYR A 52 12.99 3.16 -13.04
N LEU A 53 12.14 3.53 -12.08
CA LEU A 53 10.70 3.29 -12.18
C LEU A 53 10.04 4.11 -13.29
N VAL A 54 10.53 5.32 -13.57
CA VAL A 54 10.04 6.14 -14.69
C VAL A 54 10.35 5.45 -16.01
N THR A 55 11.61 5.05 -16.25
CA THR A 55 12.00 4.35 -17.48
C THR A 55 11.25 3.03 -17.65
N LEU A 56 11.13 2.23 -16.59
CA LEU A 56 10.37 0.97 -16.65
C LEU A 56 8.88 1.20 -16.95
N SER A 57 8.31 2.29 -16.44
CA SER A 57 6.91 2.65 -16.70
C SER A 57 6.68 3.06 -18.16
N GLU A 58 7.65 3.74 -18.77
CA GLU A 58 7.62 4.08 -20.20
C GLU A 58 7.62 2.82 -21.07
N ASP A 59 8.51 1.87 -20.78
CA ASP A 59 8.57 0.57 -21.48
C ASP A 59 7.29 -0.24 -21.31
N THR A 60 6.74 -0.25 -20.09
CA THR A 60 5.48 -0.93 -19.76
C THR A 60 4.31 -0.32 -20.53
N ASN A 61 4.26 1.01 -20.62
CA ASN A 61 3.23 1.72 -21.39
C ASN A 61 3.32 1.40 -22.89
N LEU A 62 4.54 1.32 -23.45
CA LEU A 62 4.75 0.89 -24.83
C LEU A 62 4.23 -0.55 -25.06
N CYS A 63 4.41 -1.45 -24.10
CA CYS A 63 3.87 -2.81 -24.17
C CYS A 63 2.34 -2.83 -24.16
N ALA A 64 1.71 -2.01 -23.30
CA ALA A 64 0.25 -1.87 -23.27
C ALA A 64 -0.31 -1.31 -24.59
N ILE A 65 0.33 -0.27 -25.14
CA ILE A 65 -0.06 0.35 -26.42
C ILE A 65 0.14 -0.63 -27.59
N HIS A 66 1.22 -1.42 -27.57
CA HIS A 66 1.46 -2.46 -28.56
C HIS A 66 0.31 -3.49 -28.59
N ALA A 67 -0.24 -3.81 -27.42
CA ALA A 67 -1.41 -4.67 -27.26
C ALA A 67 -2.76 -3.94 -27.46
N LYS A 68 -2.77 -2.70 -27.95
CA LYS A 68 -3.95 -1.83 -28.15
C LYS A 68 -4.75 -1.56 -26.86
N ARG A 69 -4.09 -1.59 -25.71
CA ARG A 69 -4.67 -1.23 -24.40
C ARG A 69 -4.12 0.11 -23.93
N VAL A 70 -4.91 0.81 -23.12
CA VAL A 70 -4.48 2.04 -22.40
C VAL A 70 -4.14 1.73 -20.94
N THR A 71 -4.72 0.67 -20.39
CA THR A 71 -4.46 0.21 -19.03
C THR A 71 -3.29 -0.77 -19.01
N VAL A 72 -2.28 -0.45 -18.18
CA VAL A 72 -1.15 -1.32 -17.86
C VAL A 72 -1.63 -2.51 -17.02
N ILE A 73 -1.16 -3.71 -17.37
CA ILE A 73 -1.40 -4.96 -16.62
C ILE A 73 -0.07 -5.59 -16.19
N PRO A 74 -0.04 -6.50 -15.20
CA PRO A 74 1.20 -7.11 -14.71
C PRO A 74 2.05 -7.78 -15.79
N GLU A 75 1.43 -8.31 -16.85
CA GLU A 75 2.09 -8.92 -18.00
C GLU A 75 2.93 -7.90 -18.79
N ASP A 76 2.50 -6.64 -18.88
CA ASP A 76 3.27 -5.57 -19.53
C ASP A 76 4.56 -5.27 -18.75
N ILE A 77 4.48 -5.28 -17.42
CA ILE A 77 5.62 -5.06 -16.51
C ILE A 77 6.59 -6.23 -16.58
N GLN A 78 6.07 -7.47 -16.59
CA GLN A 78 6.88 -8.68 -16.77
C GLN A 78 7.62 -8.68 -18.10
N LEU A 79 6.95 -8.24 -19.17
CA LEU A 79 7.57 -8.10 -20.48
C LEU A 79 8.62 -7.00 -20.48
N ALA A 80 8.34 -5.83 -19.90
CA ALA A 80 9.32 -4.74 -19.78
C ALA A 80 10.57 -5.16 -18.99
N HIS A 81 10.42 -5.88 -17.88
CA HIS A 81 11.55 -6.44 -17.13
C HIS A 81 12.34 -7.47 -17.94
N ARG A 82 11.66 -8.33 -18.71
CA ARG A 82 12.34 -9.29 -19.59
C ARG A 82 13.21 -8.55 -20.62
N ARG A 83 12.70 -7.48 -21.22
CA ARG A 83 13.46 -6.66 -22.18
C ARG A 83 14.67 -6.00 -21.55
N HIS A 84 14.54 -5.52 -20.31
CA HIS A 84 15.66 -4.92 -19.58
C HIS A 84 16.71 -5.95 -19.15
N GLY A 85 16.31 -7.17 -18.77
CA GLY A 85 17.22 -8.24 -18.36
C GLY A 85 17.96 -8.96 -19.51
N GLU A 86 17.59 -8.70 -20.77
CA GLU A 86 18.29 -9.21 -21.95
C GLU A 86 19.42 -8.26 -22.43
N CYS A 87 19.56 -7.09 -21.79
CA CYS A 87 20.49 -6.03 -22.20
C CYS A 87 21.76 -5.91 -21.33
N ASP A 88 22.02 -6.89 -20.44
CA ASP A 88 23.28 -7.03 -19.67
C ASP A 88 24.24 -8.05 -20.32
#